data_AF-A0A527RKD5-F1
#
_entry.id   AF-A0A527RKD5-F1
#
_cell.length_a   1.000
_cell.length_b   1.000
_cell.length_c   1.000
_cell.angle_alpha   90.00
_cell.angle_beta   90.00
_cell.angle_gamma   90.00
#
_symmetry.space_group_name_H-M   'P 1'
#
loop_
_entity.id
_entity.type
_entity.pdbx_description
1 polymer ?
#
loop_
_entity_poly.entity_id
_entity_poly.type
_entity_poly.pdbx_seq_one_letter_code
_entity_poly.pdbx_strand_id
1 'polypeptide(L)'
;MQSCQKFVLIASPRTGSQAFNRHLNQYDGMVMHGEVFNPGFVGLRHDYHEKMNLPRERVDLRDAEPERFIARIFDDPSARFIGFHIFPDQTRPAILPVLEDEGVKKLWLVRNPIGSFVSLLEAEASGIWTVHASDPVAADSPRKKVYFDIDRFNAYLRELNLFRAKIRSVLFETRQPFFPIHYSDIGDPLVGNAIIAYLGGSQRLDHFETEILKPPQRPFVDRIENYWEFVTYFRAASTDDLYAFG
;
A
#
# COMPACT_ATOMS: atom_id res chain seq x y z
N MET A 1 -31.43 5.35 1.20
CA MET A 1 -30.01 5.53 1.59
C MET A 1 -29.18 4.77 0.59
N GLN A 2 -28.27 5.42 -0.13
CA GLN A 2 -27.30 4.69 -0.95
C GLN A 2 -26.42 3.88 0.01
N SER A 3 -26.25 2.58 -0.25
CA SER A 3 -25.39 1.72 0.57
C SER A 3 -23.93 2.12 0.37
N CYS A 4 -23.23 2.44 1.46
CA CYS A 4 -21.78 2.66 1.44
C CYS A 4 -21.06 1.34 1.16
N GLN A 5 -20.17 1.32 0.15
CA GLN A 5 -19.36 0.15 -0.15
C GLN A 5 -18.05 0.19 0.64
N LYS A 6 -17.83 -0.83 1.48
CA LYS A 6 -16.60 -1.02 2.25
C LYS A 6 -15.54 -1.72 1.41
N PHE A 7 -14.27 -1.37 1.59
CA PHE A 7 -13.17 -2.05 0.95
C PHE A 7 -11.87 -1.98 1.76
N VAL A 8 -10.89 -2.80 1.40
CA VAL A 8 -9.53 -2.74 1.94
C VAL A 8 -8.50 -2.79 0.81
N LEU A 9 -7.41 -2.06 0.98
CA LEU A 9 -6.22 -2.18 0.14
C LEU A 9 -5.18 -3.06 0.82
N ILE A 10 -5.06 -4.29 0.34
CA ILE A 10 -3.96 -5.20 0.69
C ILE A 10 -2.74 -4.75 -0.10
N ALA A 11 -1.70 -4.33 0.61
CA ALA A 11 -0.46 -3.84 0.01
C ALA A 11 0.72 -4.14 0.93
N SER A 12 1.90 -3.72 0.52
CA SER A 12 3.10 -3.75 1.36
C SER A 12 3.83 -2.41 1.30
N PRO A 13 4.74 -2.12 2.24
CA PRO A 13 5.56 -0.91 2.18
C PRO A 13 6.22 -0.72 0.81
N ARG A 14 6.31 0.54 0.37
CA ARG A 14 6.96 0.94 -0.90
C ARG A 14 6.30 0.40 -2.18
N THR A 15 5.04 -0.04 -2.12
CA THR A 15 4.25 -0.43 -3.31
C THR A 15 3.59 0.73 -4.05
N GLY A 16 3.74 1.96 -3.57
CA GLY A 16 3.05 3.14 -4.13
C GLY A 16 1.64 3.37 -3.58
N SER A 17 1.23 2.63 -2.55
CA SER A 17 -0.06 2.74 -1.87
C SER A 17 -0.42 4.17 -1.44
N GLN A 18 0.53 4.99 -1.01
CA GLN A 18 0.26 6.39 -0.62
C GLN A 18 -0.10 7.28 -1.82
N ALA A 19 0.60 7.14 -2.95
CA ALA A 19 0.25 7.88 -4.16
C ALA A 19 -1.12 7.42 -4.69
N PHE A 20 -1.33 6.11 -4.69
CA PHE A 20 -2.58 5.51 -5.10
C PHE A 20 -3.77 5.93 -4.22
N ASN A 21 -3.57 6.00 -2.89
CA ASN A 21 -4.55 6.52 -1.95
C ASN A 21 -4.97 7.96 -2.27
N ARG A 22 -4.02 8.82 -2.64
CA ARG A 22 -4.30 10.19 -3.06
C ARG A 22 -5.12 10.23 -4.36
N HIS A 23 -4.78 9.41 -5.34
CA HIS A 23 -5.52 9.32 -6.60
C HIS A 23 -6.97 8.85 -6.39
N LEU A 24 -7.18 7.79 -5.59
CA LEU A 24 -8.53 7.29 -5.34
C LEU A 24 -9.38 8.28 -4.53
N ASN A 25 -8.79 9.01 -3.59
CA ASN A 25 -9.52 10.05 -2.84
C ASN A 25 -9.98 11.25 -3.69
N GLN A 26 -9.64 11.33 -4.99
CA GLN A 26 -10.20 12.33 -5.92
C GLN A 26 -11.61 11.97 -6.40
N TYR A 27 -12.04 10.71 -6.28
CA TYR A 27 -13.41 10.34 -6.64
C TYR A 27 -14.41 10.84 -5.59
N ASP A 28 -15.52 11.39 -6.06
CA ASP A 28 -16.59 11.89 -5.21
C ASP A 28 -17.13 10.80 -4.25
N GLY A 29 -17.26 11.14 -2.98
CA GLY A 29 -17.68 10.22 -1.92
C GLY A 29 -16.66 9.12 -1.56
N MET A 30 -15.43 9.15 -2.08
CA MET A 30 -14.36 8.24 -1.65
C MET A 30 -13.77 8.68 -0.30
N VAL A 31 -13.65 7.72 0.60
CA VAL A 31 -12.96 7.84 1.88
C VAL A 31 -11.96 6.71 2.02
N MET A 32 -10.77 6.92 1.46
CA MET A 32 -9.68 5.95 1.56
C MET A 32 -8.68 6.42 2.63
N HIS A 33 -8.74 5.81 3.81
CA HIS A 33 -7.72 5.98 4.84
C HIS A 33 -6.42 5.27 4.46
N GLY A 34 -5.32 5.64 5.11
CA GLY A 34 -4.04 4.96 4.97
C GLY A 34 -3.92 3.75 5.89
N GLU A 35 -2.76 3.61 6.50
CA GLU A 35 -2.43 2.52 7.43
C GLU A 35 -3.04 2.78 8.83
N VAL A 36 -4.33 2.50 8.99
CA VAL A 36 -5.05 2.80 10.24
C VAL A 36 -4.53 2.02 11.46
N PHE A 37 -3.81 0.92 11.23
CA PHE A 37 -3.17 0.10 12.27
C PHE A 37 -1.63 0.24 12.33
N ASN A 38 -1.04 1.28 11.71
CA ASN A 38 0.42 1.49 11.76
C ASN A 38 0.95 1.49 13.21
N PRO A 39 2.07 0.83 13.54
CA PRO A 39 2.54 0.74 14.93
C PRO A 39 2.86 2.09 15.59
N GLY A 40 3.32 3.07 14.81
CA GLY A 40 3.74 4.38 15.32
C GLY A 40 2.66 5.45 15.30
N PHE A 41 1.56 5.26 14.56
CA PHE A 41 0.50 6.25 14.42
C PHE A 41 -0.83 5.64 13.94
N VAL A 42 -1.92 6.37 14.06
CA VAL A 42 -3.21 6.03 13.45
C VAL A 42 -3.27 6.65 12.04
N GLY A 43 -3.26 5.84 10.98
CA GLY A 43 -3.20 6.32 9.60
C GLY A 43 -4.54 6.70 8.97
N LEU A 44 -5.35 7.54 9.63
CA LEU A 44 -6.60 8.05 9.04
C LEU A 44 -6.32 9.07 7.93
N ARG A 45 -7.30 9.29 7.03
CA ARG A 45 -7.37 10.49 6.19
C ARG A 45 -7.32 11.73 7.09
N HIS A 46 -6.65 12.79 6.65
CA HIS A 46 -6.26 13.90 7.53
C HIS A 46 -7.45 14.53 8.30
N ASP A 47 -8.53 14.82 7.60
CA ASP A 47 -9.78 15.39 8.15
C ASP A 47 -10.52 14.43 9.11
N TYR A 48 -10.22 13.13 9.08
CA TYR A 48 -10.89 12.15 9.94
C TYR A 48 -10.32 12.09 11.35
N HIS A 49 -9.12 12.61 11.59
CA HIS A 49 -8.59 12.71 12.95
C HIS A 49 -9.48 13.57 13.84
N GLU A 50 -9.91 14.72 13.33
CA GLU A 50 -10.84 15.61 14.03
C GLU A 50 -12.26 15.03 14.06
N LYS A 51 -12.78 14.56 12.92
CA LYS A 51 -14.12 13.93 12.83
C LYS A 51 -14.29 12.76 13.79
N MET A 52 -13.23 11.96 14.00
CA MET A 52 -13.24 10.83 14.92
C MET A 52 -12.75 11.18 16.33
N ASN A 53 -12.39 12.43 16.62
CA ASN A 53 -11.78 12.81 17.90
C ASN A 53 -10.65 11.84 18.32
N LEU A 54 -9.81 11.47 17.35
CA LEU A 54 -8.74 10.49 17.51
C LEU A 54 -7.45 11.07 16.92
N PRO A 55 -6.60 11.71 17.75
CA PRO A 55 -5.33 12.24 17.30
C PRO A 55 -4.42 11.15 16.74
N ARG A 56 -3.55 11.53 15.81
CA ARG A 56 -2.70 10.61 15.04
C ARG A 56 -1.75 9.80 15.91
N GLU A 57 -1.27 10.37 16.99
CA GLU A 57 -0.33 9.81 17.95
C GLU A 57 -1.00 8.88 18.99
N ARG A 58 -2.34 8.88 19.08
CA ARG A 58 -3.09 8.11 20.09
C ARG A 58 -3.35 6.67 19.66
N VAL A 59 -2.25 5.96 19.40
CA VAL A 59 -2.26 4.52 19.09
C VAL A 59 -2.87 3.70 20.23
N ASP A 60 -2.67 4.13 21.47
CA ASP A 60 -3.26 3.54 22.68
C ASP A 60 -4.80 3.50 22.63
N LEU A 61 -5.44 4.59 22.18
CA LEU A 61 -6.90 4.66 22.07
C LEU A 61 -7.44 3.75 20.96
N ARG A 62 -6.72 3.65 19.85
CA ARG A 62 -7.08 2.74 18.75
C ARG A 62 -6.91 1.27 19.16
N ASP A 63 -5.84 0.95 19.88
CA ASP A 63 -5.50 -0.43 20.27
C ASP A 63 -6.34 -0.94 21.46
N ALA A 64 -7.00 -0.05 22.20
CA ALA A 64 -7.91 -0.43 23.29
C ALA A 64 -9.12 -1.23 22.80
N GLU A 65 -9.72 -0.85 21.66
CA GLU A 65 -10.92 -1.50 21.09
C GLU A 65 -10.85 -1.56 19.55
N PRO A 66 -9.97 -2.40 18.97
CA PRO A 66 -9.64 -2.36 17.54
C PRO A 66 -10.81 -2.73 16.63
N GLU A 67 -11.69 -3.65 17.04
CA GLU A 67 -12.90 -4.02 16.30
C GLU A 67 -13.92 -2.87 16.27
N ARG A 68 -14.10 -2.17 17.41
CA ARG A 68 -14.96 -0.99 17.48
C ARG A 68 -14.40 0.15 16.63
N PHE A 69 -13.08 0.32 16.61
CA PHE A 69 -12.43 1.31 15.76
C PHE A 69 -12.71 1.05 14.27
N ILE A 70 -12.58 -0.20 13.81
CA ILE A 70 -12.92 -0.59 12.42
C ILE A 70 -14.40 -0.33 12.14
N ALA A 71 -15.29 -0.74 13.04
CA ALA A 71 -16.73 -0.52 12.87
C ALA A 71 -17.04 0.98 12.73
N ARG A 72 -16.39 1.81 13.54
CA ARG A 72 -16.55 3.28 13.50
C ARG A 72 -16.00 3.90 12.22
N ILE A 73 -14.91 3.36 11.64
CA ILE A 73 -14.46 3.78 10.31
C ILE A 73 -15.55 3.48 9.28
N PHE A 74 -16.11 2.27 9.29
CA PHE A 74 -17.09 1.84 8.29
C PHE A 74 -18.49 2.44 8.47
N ASP A 75 -18.80 3.07 9.59
CA ASP A 75 -20.08 3.71 9.90
C ASP A 75 -20.10 5.20 9.53
N ASP A 76 -19.55 5.55 8.37
CA ASP A 76 -19.59 6.93 7.87
C ASP A 76 -20.77 7.14 6.90
N PRO A 77 -21.83 7.85 7.32
CA PRO A 77 -23.00 8.06 6.48
C PRO A 77 -22.74 9.00 5.28
N SER A 78 -21.63 9.74 5.29
CA SER A 78 -21.25 10.63 4.19
C SER A 78 -20.40 9.96 3.11
N ALA A 79 -19.87 8.77 3.39
CA ALA A 79 -19.02 8.04 2.46
C ALA A 79 -19.86 7.21 1.49
N ARG A 80 -19.53 7.28 0.18
CA ARG A 80 -20.03 6.33 -0.81
C ARG A 80 -19.16 5.08 -0.86
N PHE A 81 -17.85 5.26 -0.73
CA PHE A 81 -16.87 4.19 -0.62
C PHE A 81 -15.98 4.47 0.57
N ILE A 82 -15.69 3.45 1.38
CA ILE A 82 -14.83 3.61 2.55
C ILE A 82 -13.88 2.45 2.71
N GLY A 83 -12.60 2.74 2.96
CA GLY A 83 -11.60 1.71 3.11
C GLY A 83 -10.28 2.18 3.69
N PHE A 84 -9.41 1.23 3.98
CA PHE A 84 -8.09 1.49 4.58
C PHE A 84 -7.05 0.46 4.10
N HIS A 85 -5.77 0.73 4.40
CA HIS A 85 -4.66 -0.14 4.01
C HIS A 85 -4.43 -1.26 5.03
N ILE A 86 -4.07 -2.45 4.55
CA ILE A 86 -3.59 -3.58 5.35
C ILE A 86 -2.19 -3.96 4.85
N PHE A 87 -1.20 -3.83 5.74
CA PHE A 87 0.19 -4.21 5.48
C PHE A 87 0.60 -5.45 6.30
N PRO A 88 1.71 -6.14 5.94
CA PRO A 88 2.18 -7.35 6.62
C PRO A 88 2.27 -7.24 8.16
N ASP A 89 2.88 -6.15 8.64
CA ASP A 89 3.12 -5.84 10.05
C ASP A 89 1.86 -5.43 10.82
N GLN A 90 0.74 -5.28 10.12
CA GLN A 90 -0.54 -4.80 10.65
C GLN A 90 -1.60 -5.90 10.74
N THR A 91 -1.24 -7.16 10.45
CA THR A 91 -2.15 -8.31 10.47
C THR A 91 -2.51 -8.79 11.87
N ARG A 92 -3.23 -7.94 12.61
CA ARG A 92 -3.78 -8.20 13.94
C ARG A 92 -5.04 -9.09 13.87
N PRO A 93 -5.45 -9.74 14.99
CA PRO A 93 -6.68 -10.51 15.04
C PRO A 93 -7.91 -9.75 14.52
N ALA A 94 -8.03 -8.45 14.84
CA ALA A 94 -9.14 -7.58 14.41
C ALA A 94 -9.23 -7.39 12.88
N ILE A 95 -8.17 -7.65 12.12
CA ILE A 95 -8.18 -7.55 10.65
C ILE A 95 -8.78 -8.79 9.99
N LEU A 96 -8.69 -9.96 10.64
CA LEU A 96 -9.16 -11.21 10.06
C LEU A 96 -10.67 -11.17 9.73
N PRO A 97 -11.56 -10.70 10.64
CA PRO A 97 -12.98 -10.54 10.31
C PRO A 97 -13.23 -9.62 9.10
N VAL A 98 -12.41 -8.59 8.90
CA VAL A 98 -12.54 -7.68 7.74
C VAL A 98 -12.17 -8.39 6.43
N LEU A 99 -11.17 -9.26 6.48
CA LEU A 99 -10.78 -10.08 5.33
C LEU A 99 -11.82 -11.15 5.03
N GLU A 100 -12.46 -11.72 6.05
CA GLU A 100 -13.50 -12.76 5.92
C GLU A 100 -14.87 -12.20 5.50
N ASP A 101 -15.16 -10.92 5.75
CA ASP A 101 -16.43 -10.29 5.41
C ASP A 101 -16.61 -10.09 3.89
N GLU A 102 -17.54 -10.83 3.28
CA GLU A 102 -17.91 -10.75 1.85
C GLU A 102 -18.45 -9.37 1.43
N GLY A 103 -18.97 -8.59 2.37
CA GLY A 103 -19.41 -7.21 2.15
C GLY A 103 -18.26 -6.21 1.97
N VAL A 104 -17.04 -6.57 2.37
CA VAL A 104 -15.84 -5.74 2.21
C VAL A 104 -15.11 -6.16 0.93
N LYS A 105 -14.99 -5.27 -0.06
CA LYS A 105 -14.26 -5.56 -1.31
C LYS A 105 -12.74 -5.54 -1.09
N LYS A 106 -12.02 -6.44 -1.77
CA LYS A 106 -10.55 -6.55 -1.66
C LYS A 106 -9.87 -5.95 -2.88
N LEU A 107 -8.99 -4.99 -2.65
CA LEU A 107 -8.04 -4.47 -3.64
C LEU A 107 -6.65 -4.99 -3.28
N TRP A 108 -5.89 -5.51 -4.25
CA TRP A 108 -4.56 -6.05 -4.01
C TRP A 108 -3.51 -5.35 -4.86
N LEU A 109 -2.73 -4.48 -4.22
CA LEU A 109 -1.62 -3.77 -4.86
C LEU A 109 -0.29 -4.50 -4.69
N VAL A 110 0.36 -4.80 -5.81
CA VAL A 110 1.66 -5.47 -5.85
C VAL A 110 2.70 -4.64 -6.59
N ARG A 111 3.95 -4.80 -6.16
CA ARG A 111 5.15 -4.27 -6.81
C ARG A 111 6.22 -5.35 -6.78
N ASN A 112 7.10 -5.35 -7.78
CA ASN A 112 8.30 -6.17 -7.77
C ASN A 112 9.08 -5.96 -6.45
N PRO A 113 9.38 -7.02 -5.69
CA PRO A 113 9.95 -6.93 -4.35
C PRO A 113 11.38 -6.39 -4.35
N ILE A 114 12.16 -6.64 -5.41
CA ILE A 114 13.49 -6.04 -5.56
C ILE A 114 13.35 -4.52 -5.66
N GLY A 115 12.46 -4.04 -6.54
CA GLY A 115 12.18 -2.61 -6.69
C GLY A 115 11.66 -1.96 -5.41
N SER A 116 10.80 -2.65 -4.66
CA SER A 116 10.30 -2.21 -3.36
C SER A 116 11.40 -2.14 -2.30
N PHE A 117 12.25 -3.17 -2.22
CA PHE A 117 13.32 -3.26 -1.25
C PHE A 117 14.43 -2.24 -1.50
N VAL A 118 14.86 -2.04 -2.75
CA VAL A 118 15.81 -0.96 -3.08
C VAL A 118 15.20 0.40 -2.70
N SER A 119 13.91 0.60 -2.95
CA SER A 119 13.24 1.84 -2.52
C SER A 119 13.15 1.99 -1.00
N LEU A 120 13.08 0.89 -0.25
CA LEU A 120 13.10 0.90 1.22
C LEU A 120 14.49 1.33 1.72
N LEU A 121 15.55 0.70 1.20
CA LEU A 121 16.93 1.05 1.53
C LEU A 121 17.23 2.54 1.24
N GLU A 122 16.77 3.07 0.10
CA GLU A 122 16.94 4.48 -0.24
C GLU A 122 16.18 5.40 0.73
N ALA A 123 14.97 5.03 1.16
CA ALA A 123 14.19 5.80 2.12
C ALA A 123 14.86 5.82 3.50
N GLU A 124 15.39 4.69 3.94
CA GLU A 124 16.15 4.58 5.20
C GLU A 124 17.43 5.41 5.16
N ALA A 125 18.19 5.33 4.07
CA ALA A 125 19.45 6.05 3.91
C ALA A 125 19.26 7.58 3.82
N SER A 126 18.14 8.03 3.27
CA SER A 126 17.83 9.46 3.10
C SER A 126 16.97 10.06 4.21
N GLY A 127 16.27 9.23 5.00
CA GLY A 127 15.22 9.65 5.92
C GLY A 127 13.93 10.10 5.22
N ILE A 128 13.85 10.03 3.88
CA ILE A 128 12.71 10.52 3.09
C ILE A 128 11.80 9.34 2.72
N TRP A 129 10.63 9.29 3.36
CA TRP A 129 9.64 8.22 3.16
C TRP A 129 8.59 8.55 2.09
N THR A 130 8.33 9.82 1.82
CA THR A 130 7.40 10.28 0.79
C THR A 130 8.12 11.28 -0.10
N VAL A 131 8.00 11.11 -1.41
CA VAL A 131 8.50 12.10 -2.39
C VAL A 131 7.27 12.78 -2.96
N HIS A 132 7.05 14.04 -2.62
CA HIS A 132 6.05 14.90 -3.26
C HIS A 132 6.63 15.47 -4.57
N ALA A 133 5.82 15.75 -5.59
CA ALA A 133 6.30 16.43 -6.80
C ALA A 133 6.82 17.85 -6.52
N SER A 134 6.38 18.45 -5.42
CA SER A 134 6.85 19.74 -4.92
C SER A 134 8.18 19.65 -4.17
N ASP A 135 8.65 18.45 -3.82
CA ASP A 135 9.94 18.32 -3.18
C ASP A 135 11.01 18.58 -4.25
N PRO A 136 11.88 19.60 -4.07
CA PRO A 136 12.95 19.82 -5.01
C PRO A 136 13.74 18.52 -5.11
N VAL A 137 13.76 17.94 -6.32
CA VAL A 137 14.83 17.02 -6.68
C VAL A 137 16.08 17.85 -6.50
N ALA A 138 16.78 17.70 -5.38
CA ALA A 138 18.06 18.35 -5.17
C ALA A 138 18.96 17.85 -6.31
N ALA A 139 19.04 18.65 -7.37
CA ALA A 139 19.72 18.33 -8.62
C ALA A 139 21.23 18.13 -8.38
N ASP A 140 21.73 18.63 -7.24
CA ASP A 140 23.14 18.69 -6.89
C ASP A 140 23.59 17.77 -5.75
N SER A 141 22.73 16.89 -5.22
CA SER A 141 23.21 15.86 -4.30
C SER A 141 23.21 14.51 -5.02
N PRO A 142 24.38 13.87 -5.25
CA PRO A 142 24.42 12.53 -5.80
C PRO A 142 23.68 11.63 -4.83
N ARG A 143 22.43 11.29 -5.14
CA ARG A 143 21.59 10.40 -4.33
C ARG A 143 22.42 9.15 -4.05
N LYS A 144 22.86 9.01 -2.80
CA LYS A 144 23.83 8.01 -2.37
C LYS A 144 23.37 6.63 -2.80
N LYS A 145 24.29 5.83 -3.36
CA LYS A 145 24.02 4.42 -3.62
C LYS A 145 23.76 3.72 -2.29
N VAL A 146 22.91 2.71 -2.31
CA VAL A 146 22.59 1.90 -1.14
C VAL A 146 23.27 0.54 -1.25
N TYR A 147 23.72 0.02 -0.12
CA TYR A 147 24.22 -1.34 -0.04
C TYR A 147 23.05 -2.33 -0.03
N PHE A 148 23.07 -3.31 -0.94
CA PHE A 148 22.05 -4.35 -1.02
C PHE A 148 22.49 -5.58 -0.23
N ASP A 149 21.98 -5.69 1.00
CA ASP A 149 22.18 -6.87 1.84
C ASP A 149 21.23 -8.01 1.40
N ILE A 150 21.80 -9.10 0.91
CA ILE A 150 21.07 -10.27 0.39
C ILE A 150 20.30 -10.99 1.50
N ASP A 151 20.88 -11.16 2.68
CA ASP A 151 20.23 -11.85 3.79
C ASP A 151 19.04 -11.06 4.31
N ARG A 152 19.20 -9.73 4.38
CA ARG A 152 18.12 -8.81 4.72
C ARG A 152 17.01 -8.83 3.66
N PHE A 153 17.35 -8.87 2.37
CA PHE A 153 16.37 -9.00 1.30
C PHE A 153 15.60 -10.33 1.39
N ASN A 154 16.29 -11.43 1.67
CA ASN A 154 15.66 -12.74 1.83
C ASN A 154 14.72 -12.78 3.03
N ALA A 155 15.08 -12.13 4.15
CA ALA A 155 14.18 -11.98 5.29
C ALA A 155 12.92 -11.17 4.91
N TYR A 156 13.10 -10.02 4.27
CA TYR A 156 12.00 -9.20 3.75
C TYR A 156 11.07 -9.99 2.82
N LEU A 157 11.64 -10.79 1.91
CA LEU A 157 10.87 -11.58 0.95
C LEU A 157 10.07 -12.70 1.64
N ARG A 158 10.66 -13.37 2.64
CA ARG A 158 9.96 -14.39 3.42
C ARG A 158 8.74 -13.80 4.13
N GLU A 159 8.89 -12.67 4.81
CA GLU A 159 7.78 -11.98 5.48
C GLU A 159 6.67 -11.58 4.50
N LEU A 160 7.06 -11.01 3.35
CA LEU A 160 6.11 -10.63 2.30
C LEU A 160 5.34 -11.83 1.76
N ASN A 161 6.02 -12.95 1.54
CA ASN A 161 5.40 -14.16 1.01
C ASN A 161 4.50 -14.86 2.03
N LEU A 162 4.88 -14.88 3.32
CA LEU A 162 4.02 -15.36 4.40
C LEU A 162 2.73 -14.53 4.49
N PHE A 163 2.83 -13.20 4.42
CA PHE A 163 1.66 -12.32 4.38
C PHE A 163 0.77 -12.62 3.17
N ARG A 164 1.35 -12.67 1.96
CA ARG A 164 0.61 -12.96 0.73
C ARG A 164 -0.07 -14.33 0.78
N ALA A 165 0.60 -15.35 1.32
CA ALA A 165 0.05 -16.69 1.48
C ALA A 165 -1.13 -16.70 2.45
N LYS A 166 -1.01 -16.02 3.60
CA LYS A 166 -2.10 -15.87 4.57
C LYS A 166 -3.33 -15.22 3.94
N ILE A 167 -3.15 -14.10 3.23
CA ILE A 167 -4.26 -13.43 2.55
C ILE A 167 -4.89 -14.36 1.49
N ARG A 168 -4.10 -15.03 0.65
CA ARG A 168 -4.62 -15.98 -0.33
C ARG A 168 -5.42 -17.12 0.33
N SER A 169 -4.95 -17.67 1.45
CA SER A 169 -5.66 -18.74 2.17
C SER A 169 -7.04 -18.26 2.59
N VAL A 170 -7.12 -17.10 3.25
CA VAL A 170 -8.40 -16.54 3.71
C VAL A 170 -9.35 -16.29 2.53
N LEU A 171 -8.88 -15.65 1.46
CA LEU A 171 -9.72 -15.36 0.29
C LEU A 171 -10.15 -16.64 -0.46
N PHE A 172 -9.29 -17.65 -0.50
CA PHE A 172 -9.63 -18.94 -1.10
C PHE A 172 -10.68 -19.70 -0.28
N GLU A 173 -10.48 -19.81 1.03
CA GLU A 173 -11.40 -20.48 1.96
C GLU A 173 -12.79 -19.83 1.96
N THR A 174 -12.82 -18.50 1.91
CA THR A 174 -14.07 -17.71 1.86
C THR A 174 -14.59 -17.48 0.45
N ARG A 175 -13.90 -17.99 -0.60
CA ARG A 175 -14.27 -17.86 -2.02
C ARG A 175 -14.48 -16.41 -2.48
N GLN A 176 -13.71 -15.48 -1.93
CA GLN A 176 -13.86 -14.06 -2.20
C GLN A 176 -12.96 -13.60 -3.35
N PRO A 177 -13.48 -12.78 -4.28
CA PRO A 177 -12.67 -12.17 -5.31
C PRO A 177 -11.82 -11.03 -4.75
N PHE A 178 -10.75 -10.69 -5.46
CA PHE A 178 -9.99 -9.46 -5.25
C PHE A 178 -9.68 -8.80 -6.60
N PHE A 179 -9.49 -7.48 -6.58
CA PHE A 179 -9.07 -6.71 -7.74
C PHE A 179 -7.54 -6.55 -7.73
N PRO A 180 -6.80 -7.14 -8.70
CA PRO A 180 -5.35 -7.02 -8.77
C PRO A 180 -4.91 -5.65 -9.32
N ILE A 181 -3.85 -5.09 -8.76
CA ILE A 181 -3.30 -3.79 -9.15
C ILE A 181 -1.78 -3.89 -9.17
N HIS A 182 -1.14 -3.48 -10.27
CA HIS A 182 0.30 -3.34 -10.33
C HIS A 182 0.74 -1.89 -10.07
N TYR A 183 1.89 -1.73 -9.42
CA TYR A 183 2.50 -0.42 -9.20
C TYR A 183 2.74 0.39 -10.49
N SER A 184 2.90 -0.27 -11.64
CA SER A 184 3.01 0.42 -12.93
C SER A 184 1.77 1.25 -13.25
N ASP A 185 0.61 0.84 -12.74
CA ASP A 185 -0.70 1.28 -13.25
C ASP A 185 -1.41 2.22 -12.27
N ILE A 186 -0.83 2.49 -11.09
CA ILE A 186 -1.47 3.31 -10.04
C ILE A 186 -1.77 4.75 -10.46
N GLY A 187 -1.08 5.26 -11.48
CA GLY A 187 -1.27 6.60 -12.03
C GLY A 187 -2.20 6.63 -13.25
N ASP A 188 -2.75 5.48 -13.67
CA ASP A 188 -3.66 5.38 -14.80
C ASP A 188 -5.13 5.59 -14.34
N PRO A 189 -5.81 6.64 -14.80
CA PRO A 189 -7.23 6.86 -14.49
C PRO A 189 -8.13 5.70 -14.89
N LEU A 190 -7.79 4.91 -15.92
CA LEU A 190 -8.55 3.73 -16.32
C LEU A 190 -8.60 2.68 -15.22
N VAL A 191 -7.50 2.50 -14.48
CA VAL A 191 -7.43 1.57 -13.34
C VAL A 191 -8.29 2.08 -12.19
N GLY A 192 -8.21 3.37 -11.88
CA GLY A 192 -9.09 4.01 -10.89
C GLY A 192 -10.57 3.83 -11.24
N ASN A 193 -10.94 4.08 -12.50
CA ASN A 193 -12.30 3.92 -13.00
C ASN A 193 -12.77 2.46 -12.91
N ALA A 194 -11.91 1.49 -13.22
CA ALA A 194 -12.21 0.07 -13.08
C ALA A 194 -12.42 -0.35 -11.61
N ILE A 195 -11.68 0.24 -10.68
CA ILE A 195 -11.88 0.02 -9.24
C ILE A 195 -13.20 0.60 -8.78
N ILE A 196 -13.54 1.82 -9.20
CA ILE A 196 -14.85 2.40 -8.90
C ILE A 196 -15.97 1.48 -9.38
N ALA A 197 -15.87 0.93 -10.60
CA ALA A 197 -16.83 -0.05 -11.10
C ALA A 197 -16.86 -1.33 -10.25
N TYR A 198 -15.71 -1.86 -9.84
CA TYR A 198 -15.62 -3.02 -8.94
C TYR A 198 -16.24 -2.77 -7.56
N LEU A 199 -16.17 -1.53 -7.06
CA LEU A 199 -16.82 -1.07 -5.84
C LEU A 199 -18.31 -0.75 -6.03
N GLY A 200 -18.89 -0.96 -7.22
CA GLY A 200 -20.30 -0.70 -7.51
C GLY A 200 -20.61 0.77 -7.84
N GLY A 201 -19.58 1.56 -8.13
CA GLY A 201 -19.68 2.93 -8.62
C GLY A 201 -19.76 3.04 -10.13
N SER A 202 -20.00 4.26 -10.60
CA SER A 202 -20.04 4.60 -12.03
C SER A 202 -19.32 5.91 -12.36
N GLN A 203 -18.69 6.56 -11.36
CA GLN A 203 -17.94 7.78 -11.57
C GLN A 203 -16.73 7.51 -12.45
N ARG A 204 -16.30 8.54 -13.18
CA ARG A 204 -15.13 8.47 -14.04
C ARG A 204 -14.28 9.72 -13.88
N LEU A 205 -12.98 9.53 -13.89
CA LEU A 205 -11.98 10.58 -14.05
C LEU A 205 -11.20 10.35 -15.34
N ASP A 206 -10.95 11.42 -16.08
CA ASP A 206 -10.13 11.39 -17.30
C ASP A 206 -8.63 11.57 -17.00
N HIS A 207 -8.31 12.17 -15.86
CA HIS A 207 -6.96 12.34 -15.34
C HIS A 207 -6.99 12.40 -13.82
N PHE A 208 -5.86 12.12 -13.17
CA PHE A 208 -5.66 12.44 -11.77
C PHE A 208 -4.93 13.78 -11.64
N GLU A 209 -5.41 14.64 -10.75
CA GLU A 209 -4.68 15.84 -10.36
C GLU A 209 -3.33 15.42 -9.76
N THR A 210 -2.25 15.82 -10.43
CA THR A 210 -0.91 15.27 -10.21
C THR A 210 -0.08 16.21 -9.35
N GLU A 211 0.03 15.89 -8.07
CA GLU A 211 1.07 16.42 -7.17
C GLU A 211 2.21 15.42 -6.93
N ILE A 212 2.21 14.27 -7.60
CA ILE A 212 3.24 13.24 -7.43
C ILE A 212 3.67 12.76 -8.81
N LEU A 213 4.79 13.28 -9.30
CA LEU A 213 5.48 12.72 -10.44
C LEU A 213 6.12 11.42 -9.98
N LYS A 214 5.84 10.31 -10.67
CA LYS A 214 6.64 9.08 -10.53
C LYS A 214 8.08 9.47 -10.85
N PRO A 215 9.01 9.50 -9.88
CA PRO A 215 10.37 9.87 -10.20
C PRO A 215 10.91 8.86 -11.23
N PRO A 216 11.67 9.32 -12.24
CA PRO A 216 12.21 8.44 -13.26
C PRO A 216 12.98 7.31 -12.59
N GLN A 217 12.67 6.07 -12.98
CA GLN A 217 13.36 4.91 -12.42
C GLN A 217 14.81 4.93 -12.90
N ARG A 218 15.73 5.21 -11.97
CA ARG A 218 17.16 5.03 -12.23
C ARG A 218 17.48 3.53 -12.32
N PRO A 219 18.39 3.13 -13.21
CA PRO A 219 18.79 1.73 -13.31
C PRO A 219 19.48 1.28 -12.00
N PHE A 220 19.43 -0.02 -11.70
CA PHE A 220 19.98 -0.54 -10.43
C PHE A 220 21.48 -0.31 -10.28
N VAL A 221 22.24 -0.29 -11.38
CA VAL A 221 23.69 0.00 -11.38
C VAL A 221 24.02 1.38 -10.78
N ASP A 222 23.11 2.34 -10.91
CA ASP A 222 23.27 3.70 -10.39
C ASP A 222 22.73 3.86 -8.96
N ARG A 223 22.04 2.83 -8.45
CA ARG A 223 21.36 2.85 -7.15
C ARG A 223 22.02 1.93 -6.13
N ILE A 224 22.64 0.85 -6.56
CA ILE A 224 23.19 -0.21 -5.70
C ILE A 224 24.72 -0.13 -5.70
N GLU A 225 25.32 -0.07 -4.52
CA GLU A 225 26.77 0.01 -4.33
C GLU A 225 27.46 -1.31 -4.73
N ASN A 226 27.02 -2.43 -4.17
CA ASN A 226 27.51 -3.78 -4.46
C ASN A 226 26.79 -4.43 -5.66
N TYR A 227 26.62 -3.67 -6.76
CA TYR A 227 25.80 -4.09 -7.91
C TYR A 227 26.19 -5.45 -8.50
N TRP A 228 27.49 -5.77 -8.57
CA TRP A 228 27.95 -7.03 -9.15
C TRP A 228 27.63 -8.26 -8.27
N GLU A 229 27.68 -8.10 -6.95
CA GLU A 229 27.24 -9.13 -6.01
C GLU A 229 25.73 -9.36 -6.13
N PHE A 230 24.95 -8.27 -6.15
CA PHE A 230 23.52 -8.27 -6.41
C PHE A 230 23.18 -9.02 -7.70
N VAL A 231 23.82 -8.68 -8.83
CA VAL A 231 23.58 -9.36 -10.12
C VAL A 231 23.94 -10.84 -10.05
N THR A 232 25.07 -11.19 -9.40
CA THR A 232 25.51 -12.59 -9.28
C THR A 232 24.49 -13.42 -8.53
N TYR A 233 23.95 -12.91 -7.41
CA TYR A 233 22.90 -13.55 -6.65
C TYR A 233 21.65 -13.83 -7.49
N PHE A 234 21.09 -12.80 -8.15
CA PHE A 234 19.86 -12.97 -8.93
C PHE A 234 20.03 -13.74 -10.24
N ARG A 235 21.25 -13.89 -10.76
CA ARG A 235 21.56 -14.79 -11.89
C ARG A 235 21.67 -16.25 -11.47
N ALA A 236 22.12 -16.49 -10.23
CA ALA A 236 22.23 -17.82 -9.65
C ALA A 236 20.90 -18.32 -9.04
N ALA A 237 19.94 -17.42 -8.84
CA ALA A 237 18.60 -17.74 -8.36
C ALA A 237 17.91 -18.75 -9.29
N SER A 238 17.34 -19.79 -8.69
CA SER A 238 16.62 -20.85 -9.41
C SER A 238 15.30 -20.32 -9.97
N THR A 239 14.67 -21.08 -10.87
CA THR A 239 13.32 -20.73 -11.37
C THR A 239 12.29 -20.67 -10.24
N ASP A 240 12.45 -21.46 -9.18
CA ASP A 240 11.59 -21.42 -7.99
C ASP A 240 11.78 -20.13 -7.18
N ASP A 241 13.01 -19.61 -7.10
CA ASP A 241 13.29 -18.31 -6.49
C ASP A 241 12.66 -17.16 -7.29
N LEU A 242 12.56 -17.30 -8.62
CA LEU A 242 11.87 -16.34 -9.48
C LEU A 242 10.37 -16.26 -9.19
N TYR A 243 9.70 -17.39 -8.93
CA TYR A 243 8.30 -17.41 -8.49
C TYR A 243 8.11 -16.80 -7.10
N ALA A 244 9.09 -16.94 -6.21
CA ALA A 244 9.07 -16.30 -4.91
C ALA A 244 9.15 -14.76 -4.99
N PHE A 245 9.70 -14.20 -6.08
CA PHE A 245 9.72 -12.76 -6.32
C PHE A 245 8.38 -12.20 -6.82
N GLY A 246 7.38 -13.04 -7.11
CA GLY A 246 6.05 -12.62 -7.56
C GLY A 246 6.00 -12.31 -9.05
#